data_AF-A0A7X6XAT2-F1
#
_entry.id   AF-A0A7X6XAT2-F1
#
_cell.length_a   1.000
_cell.length_b   1.000
_cell.length_c   1.000
_cell.angle_alpha   90.00
_cell.angle_beta   90.00
_cell.angle_gamma   90.00
#
_symmetry.space_group_name_H-M   'P 1'
#
loop_
_entity.id
_entity.type
_entity.pdbx_description
1 polymer ?
#
loop_
_entity_poly.entity_id
_entity_poly.type
_entity_poly.pdbx_seq_one_letter_code
_entity_poly.pdbx_strand_id
1 'polypeptide(L)'
;MKKEGFIFMETIAVLIVVVLSLTLVLSSYSLYTRKIKEKKYYDNAKDVYLLYTISKMGTTSTNNYTRFTSSFWANKDNCSIYMDSFLGDCSTLFSDTNLVNFGVINDVTEVTKGISTGLYDNGVIDYLKTVKVCDDEIVSTCNEKIRYLLGVFYRDKKYYYASLRIG
;
A
#
# COMPACT_ATOMS: atom_id res chain seq x y z
N MET A 1 -8.15 59.67 29.44
CA MET A 1 -7.03 58.93 28.79
C MET A 1 -7.59 58.07 27.68
N LYS A 2 -6.96 58.11 26.50
CA LYS A 2 -7.48 57.66 25.20
C LYS A 2 -7.75 56.14 25.17
N LYS A 3 -8.98 55.76 24.76
CA LYS A 3 -9.39 54.36 24.49
C LYS A 3 -8.65 53.71 23.31
N GLU A 4 -7.88 54.49 22.56
CA GLU A 4 -7.13 54.05 21.37
C GLU A 4 -6.02 53.05 21.67
N GLY A 5 -5.36 53.15 22.84
CA GLY A 5 -4.30 52.20 23.22
C GLY A 5 -4.82 50.80 23.59
N PHE A 6 -6.07 50.71 24.06
CA PHE A 6 -6.70 49.45 24.44
C PHE A 6 -7.07 48.62 23.20
N ILE A 7 -7.64 49.27 22.19
CA ILE A 7 -8.03 48.65 20.91
C ILE A 7 -6.81 48.10 20.17
N PHE A 8 -5.66 48.77 20.26
CA PHE A 8 -4.42 48.34 19.63
C PHE A 8 -3.85 47.05 20.26
N MET A 9 -3.90 46.94 21.59
CA MET A 9 -3.45 45.73 22.29
C MET A 9 -4.37 44.53 22.04
N GLU A 10 -5.69 44.77 21.96
CA GLU A 10 -6.68 43.73 21.67
C GLU A 10 -6.53 43.19 20.24
N THR A 11 -6.31 44.08 19.26
CA THR A 11 -6.05 43.66 17.87
C THR A 11 -4.76 42.85 17.73
N ILE A 12 -3.69 43.20 18.45
CA ILE A 12 -2.45 42.39 18.47
C ILE A 12 -2.72 41.00 19.07
N ALA A 13 -3.46 40.93 20.17
CA ALA A 13 -3.79 39.65 20.81
C ALA A 13 -4.61 38.74 19.88
N VAL A 14 -5.62 39.30 19.20
CA VAL A 14 -6.41 38.56 18.21
C VAL A 14 -5.53 38.06 17.05
N LEU A 15 -4.59 38.89 16.58
CA LEU A 15 -3.72 38.53 15.47
C LEU A 15 -2.77 37.38 15.84
N ILE A 16 -2.24 37.37 17.07
CA ILE A 16 -1.42 36.26 17.59
C ILE A 16 -2.24 34.96 17.64
N VAL A 17 -3.48 35.02 18.14
CA VAL A 17 -4.36 33.85 18.21
C VAL A 17 -4.65 33.31 16.81
N VAL A 18 -4.92 34.18 15.83
CA VAL A 18 -5.17 33.79 14.43
C VAL A 18 -3.93 33.12 13.82
N VAL A 19 -2.73 33.66 14.05
CA VAL A 19 -1.48 33.08 13.54
C VAL A 19 -1.24 31.69 14.13
N LEU A 20 -1.42 31.51 15.45
CA LEU A 20 -1.29 30.20 16.10
C LEU A 20 -2.30 29.19 15.55
N SER A 21 -3.54 29.64 15.34
CA SER A 21 -4.62 28.83 14.75
C SER A 21 -4.26 28.36 13.33
N LEU A 22 -3.79 29.28 12.48
CA LEU A 22 -3.35 28.96 11.12
C LEU A 22 -2.19 27.97 11.11
N THR A 23 -1.25 28.10 12.04
CA THR A 23 -0.09 27.21 12.13
C THR A 23 -0.50 25.77 12.45
N LEU A 24 -1.46 25.59 13.36
CA LEU A 24 -2.03 24.28 13.69
C LEU A 24 -2.83 23.68 12.52
N VAL A 25 -3.59 24.51 11.80
CA VAL A 25 -4.33 24.09 10.61
C VAL A 25 -3.37 23.69 9.48
N LEU A 26 -2.30 24.43 9.24
CA LEU A 26 -1.28 24.08 8.24
C LEU A 26 -0.54 22.78 8.60
N SER A 27 -0.22 22.58 9.87
CA SER A 27 0.38 21.31 10.35
C SER A 27 -0.55 20.13 10.05
N SER A 28 -1.84 20.27 10.38
CA SER A 28 -2.87 19.26 10.11
C SER A 28 -3.09 19.03 8.61
N TYR A 29 -3.08 20.11 7.82
CA TYR A 29 -3.19 20.06 6.36
C TYR A 29 -1.97 19.40 5.71
N SER A 30 -0.76 19.61 6.26
CA SER A 30 0.46 18.93 5.80
C SER A 30 0.38 17.42 6.02
N LEU A 31 -0.18 16.99 7.16
CA LEU A 31 -0.44 15.58 7.46
C LEU A 31 -1.50 14.99 6.53
N TYR A 32 -2.60 15.72 6.27
CA TYR A 32 -3.66 15.28 5.35
C TYR A 32 -3.20 15.23 3.89
N THR A 33 -2.44 16.23 3.43
CA THR A 33 -1.88 16.22 2.07
C THR A 33 -0.77 15.17 1.91
N ARG A 34 -0.06 14.81 2.99
CA ARG A 34 0.84 13.65 3.02
C ARG A 34 0.05 12.35 2.81
N LYS A 35 -1.10 12.18 3.49
CA LYS A 35 -2.02 11.06 3.28
C LYS A 35 -2.63 10.99 1.88
N ILE A 36 -2.84 12.12 1.21
CA ILE A 36 -3.33 12.16 -0.19
C ILE A 36 -2.20 11.85 -1.19
N LYS A 37 -0.97 12.31 -0.94
CA LYS A 37 0.21 11.97 -1.74
C LYS A 37 0.65 10.49 -1.60
N GLU A 38 0.28 9.82 -0.50
CA GLU A 38 0.56 8.40 -0.25
C GLU A 38 -0.08 7.46 -1.29
N LYS A 39 -1.17 7.86 -1.97
CA LYS A 39 -1.79 7.05 -3.05
C LYS A 39 -1.08 7.13 -4.41
N LYS A 40 -0.09 8.02 -4.59
CA LYS A 40 0.66 8.15 -5.86
C LYS A 40 1.57 6.96 -6.14
N TYR A 41 1.89 6.18 -5.11
CA TYR A 41 2.84 5.08 -5.16
C TYR A 41 2.18 3.71 -5.26
N TYR A 42 0.88 3.71 -5.56
CA TYR A 42 0.06 2.52 -5.72
C TYR A 42 -0.17 2.23 -7.20
N ASP A 43 -0.07 0.96 -7.57
CA ASP A 43 -0.46 0.42 -8.88
C ASP A 43 0.13 1.19 -10.09
N ASN A 44 1.42 1.54 -10.00
CA ASN A 44 2.14 2.02 -11.17
C ASN A 44 2.11 0.95 -12.27
N ALA A 45 1.75 1.33 -13.50
CA ALA A 45 1.59 0.43 -14.63
C ALA A 45 2.79 -0.51 -14.85
N LYS A 46 4.02 -0.02 -14.64
CA LYS A 46 5.24 -0.85 -14.74
C LYS A 46 5.24 -1.99 -13.72
N ASP A 47 4.85 -1.68 -12.49
CA ASP A 47 4.88 -2.62 -11.37
C ASP A 47 3.74 -3.64 -11.49
N VAL A 48 2.56 -3.19 -11.92
CA VAL A 48 1.42 -4.08 -12.23
C VAL A 48 1.78 -5.02 -13.38
N TYR A 49 2.45 -4.53 -14.44
CA TYR A 49 2.90 -5.37 -15.56
C TYR A 49 3.93 -6.43 -15.12
N LEU A 50 4.84 -6.06 -14.22
CA LEU A 50 5.77 -7.00 -13.61
C LEU A 50 5.04 -8.07 -12.80
N LEU A 51 4.07 -7.68 -11.97
CA LEU A 51 3.22 -8.64 -11.24
C LEU A 51 2.44 -9.54 -12.20
N TYR A 52 1.94 -9.02 -13.31
CA TYR A 52 1.31 -9.83 -14.36
C TYR A 52 2.27 -10.88 -14.91
N THR A 53 3.51 -10.48 -15.21
CA THR A 53 4.55 -11.39 -15.70
C THR A 53 4.86 -12.49 -14.67
N ILE A 54 5.05 -12.12 -13.40
CA ILE A 54 5.27 -13.05 -12.29
C ILE A 54 4.08 -14.01 -12.16
N SER A 55 2.85 -13.51 -12.27
CA SER A 55 1.64 -14.32 -12.21
C SER A 55 1.59 -15.36 -13.32
N LYS A 56 1.96 -14.97 -14.56
CA LYS A 56 1.96 -15.87 -15.72
C LYS A 56 3.04 -16.95 -15.61
N MET A 57 4.25 -16.57 -15.21
CA MET A 57 5.34 -17.52 -14.95
C MET A 57 4.93 -18.55 -13.88
N GLY A 58 4.29 -18.11 -12.81
CA GLY A 58 3.76 -19.00 -11.77
C GLY A 58 2.66 -19.94 -12.23
N THR A 59 1.94 -19.63 -13.32
CA THR A 59 0.75 -20.39 -13.73
C THR A 59 0.99 -21.62 -14.61
N THR A 60 2.21 -21.81 -15.12
CA THR A 60 2.52 -22.84 -16.14
C THR A 60 2.91 -24.22 -15.60
N SER A 61 2.80 -24.50 -14.29
CA SER A 61 3.07 -25.85 -13.72
C SER A 61 2.02 -26.35 -12.71
N THR A 62 2.24 -27.56 -12.20
CA THR A 62 1.47 -28.20 -11.12
C THR A 62 1.41 -27.35 -9.83
N ASN A 63 2.43 -26.51 -9.59
CA ASN A 63 2.53 -25.57 -8.46
C ASN A 63 2.10 -24.15 -8.87
N ASN A 64 0.90 -24.05 -9.44
CA ASN A 64 0.32 -22.77 -9.81
C ASN A 64 -0.05 -21.96 -8.56
N TYR A 65 0.38 -20.70 -8.47
CA TYR A 65 0.00 -19.81 -7.36
C TYR A 65 -1.52 -19.70 -7.18
N THR A 66 -2.29 -19.82 -8.27
CA THR A 66 -3.75 -19.85 -8.22
C THR A 66 -4.32 -21.11 -7.56
N ARG A 67 -3.51 -22.14 -7.31
CA ARG A 67 -3.91 -23.38 -6.61
C ARG A 67 -3.52 -23.42 -5.14
N PHE A 68 -2.66 -22.51 -4.68
CA PHE A 68 -2.29 -22.46 -3.26
C PHE A 68 -3.49 -22.05 -2.40
N THR A 69 -3.79 -22.81 -1.36
CA THR A 69 -4.92 -22.56 -0.46
C THR A 69 -4.57 -21.60 0.67
N SER A 70 -3.28 -21.38 0.93
CA SER A 70 -2.76 -20.38 1.88
C SER A 70 -2.09 -19.20 1.18
N SER A 71 -2.15 -18.03 1.82
CA SER A 71 -1.33 -16.88 1.44
C SER A 71 0.17 -17.21 1.61
N PHE A 72 1.03 -16.61 0.79
CA PHE A 72 2.48 -16.77 0.91
C PHE A 72 3.22 -15.48 0.55
N TRP A 73 4.48 -15.38 1.00
CA TRP A 73 5.39 -14.29 0.69
C TRP A 73 6.73 -14.81 0.20
N ALA A 74 7.15 -14.29 -0.94
CA ALA A 74 8.44 -14.52 -1.56
C ALA A 74 9.30 -13.26 -1.48
N ASN A 75 10.56 -13.44 -1.11
CA ASN A 75 11.62 -12.44 -1.10
C ASN A 75 12.86 -13.02 -1.79
N LYS A 76 13.95 -12.26 -1.85
CA LYS A 76 15.19 -12.69 -2.49
C LYS A 76 15.72 -14.05 -1.98
N ASP A 77 15.51 -14.36 -0.71
CA ASP A 77 16.11 -15.52 -0.05
C ASP A 77 15.26 -16.80 -0.21
N ASN A 78 13.93 -16.66 -0.34
CA ASN A 78 13.01 -17.80 -0.39
C ASN A 78 12.21 -17.90 -1.70
N CYS A 79 12.44 -16.99 -2.65
CA CYS A 79 11.72 -16.97 -3.92
C CYS A 79 11.86 -18.29 -4.69
N SER A 80 13.00 -18.96 -4.57
CA SER A 80 13.30 -20.23 -5.23
C SER A 80 12.23 -21.29 -5.01
N ILE A 81 11.68 -21.34 -3.80
CA ILE A 81 10.59 -22.24 -3.40
C ILE A 81 9.36 -22.09 -4.31
N TYR A 82 9.15 -20.87 -4.81
CA TYR A 82 7.97 -20.50 -5.58
C TYR A 82 8.27 -20.35 -7.09
N MET A 83 9.50 -19.97 -7.48
CA MET A 83 9.82 -19.55 -8.87
C MET A 83 10.99 -20.28 -9.56
N ASP A 84 11.81 -21.08 -8.89
CA ASP A 84 13.07 -21.61 -9.49
C ASP A 84 12.86 -22.49 -10.73
N SER A 85 11.69 -23.12 -10.86
CA SER A 85 11.36 -23.89 -12.07
C SER A 85 11.14 -23.04 -13.31
N PHE A 86 11.03 -21.71 -13.16
CA PHE A 86 10.66 -20.77 -14.23
C PHE A 86 11.68 -19.64 -14.44
N LEU A 87 12.44 -19.29 -13.39
CA LEU A 87 13.48 -18.27 -13.44
C LEU A 87 14.82 -18.95 -13.15
N GLY A 88 15.75 -18.85 -14.09
CA GLY A 88 17.11 -19.39 -13.90
C GLY A 88 17.87 -18.75 -12.72
N ASP A 89 17.49 -17.53 -12.34
CA ASP A 89 17.94 -16.90 -11.11
C ASP A 89 16.87 -15.93 -10.60
N CYS A 90 16.13 -16.34 -9.57
CA CYS A 90 15.14 -15.46 -8.99
C CYS A 90 15.77 -14.23 -8.30
N SER A 91 16.99 -14.33 -7.78
CA SER A 91 17.62 -13.22 -7.08
C SER A 91 17.86 -12.01 -8.00
N THR A 92 18.10 -12.26 -9.29
CA THR A 92 18.24 -11.26 -10.35
C THR A 92 16.92 -10.51 -10.63
N LEU A 93 15.76 -11.20 -10.53
CA LEU A 93 14.46 -10.54 -10.67
C LEU A 93 14.30 -9.42 -9.64
N PHE A 94 14.67 -9.69 -8.38
CA PHE A 94 14.53 -8.73 -7.29
C PHE A 94 15.46 -7.51 -7.47
N SER A 95 16.71 -7.73 -7.89
CA SER A 95 17.65 -6.63 -8.13
C SER A 95 17.24 -5.74 -9.31
N ASP A 96 16.84 -6.34 -10.44
CA ASP A 96 16.61 -5.59 -11.67
C ASP A 96 15.30 -4.79 -11.63
N THR A 97 14.36 -5.23 -10.81
CA THR A 97 13.03 -4.64 -10.73
C THR A 97 12.81 -3.75 -9.51
N ASN A 98 13.77 -3.72 -8.58
CA ASN A 98 13.62 -3.10 -7.25
C ASN A 98 12.45 -3.69 -6.42
N LEU A 99 12.09 -4.95 -6.71
CA LEU A 99 11.13 -5.71 -5.92
C LEU A 99 11.81 -6.10 -4.59
N VAL A 100 11.10 -5.89 -3.48
CA VAL A 100 11.55 -6.28 -2.14
C VAL A 100 10.94 -7.63 -1.78
N ASN A 101 9.63 -7.74 -1.96
CA ASN A 101 8.87 -8.96 -1.76
C ASN A 101 7.64 -8.95 -2.67
N PHE A 102 7.15 -10.14 -2.99
CA PHE A 102 5.83 -10.32 -3.57
C PHE A 102 5.10 -11.42 -2.81
N GLY A 103 3.78 -11.41 -2.83
CA GLY A 103 3.00 -12.41 -2.11
C GLY A 103 1.63 -12.60 -2.71
N VAL A 104 1.12 -13.82 -2.61
CA VAL A 104 -0.29 -14.08 -2.89
C VAL A 104 -1.07 -13.98 -1.59
N ILE A 105 -2.11 -13.17 -1.63
CA ILE A 105 -3.08 -13.02 -0.56
C ILE A 105 -4.35 -13.70 -1.02
N ASN A 106 -4.75 -14.76 -0.32
CA ASN A 106 -5.93 -15.54 -0.71
C ASN A 106 -7.26 -14.92 -0.29
N ASP A 107 -7.25 -14.05 0.70
CA ASP A 107 -8.44 -13.32 1.12
C ASP A 107 -8.08 -11.93 1.65
N VAL A 108 -8.22 -10.93 0.80
CA VAL A 108 -7.98 -9.53 1.20
C VAL A 108 -9.04 -9.02 2.20
N THR A 109 -10.25 -9.62 2.22
CA THR A 109 -11.29 -9.22 3.17
C THR A 109 -10.91 -9.56 4.61
N GLU A 110 -10.23 -10.69 4.84
CA GLU A 110 -9.73 -11.08 6.17
C GLU A 110 -8.62 -10.13 6.65
N VAL A 111 -7.71 -9.73 5.77
CA VAL A 111 -6.59 -8.83 6.11
C VAL A 111 -7.09 -7.43 6.45
N THR A 112 -8.01 -6.90 5.65
CA THR A 112 -8.56 -5.54 5.85
C THR A 112 -9.46 -5.43 7.08
N LYS A 113 -10.10 -6.53 7.50
CA LYS A 113 -10.87 -6.62 8.76
C LYS A 113 -9.98 -6.80 10.00
N GLY A 114 -8.66 -6.90 9.84
CA GLY A 114 -7.69 -7.02 10.94
C GLY A 114 -7.60 -8.43 11.54
N ILE A 115 -8.07 -9.45 10.83
CA ILE A 115 -8.10 -10.84 11.31
C ILE A 115 -6.72 -11.52 11.16
N SER A 116 -5.83 -10.99 10.30
CA SER A 116 -4.54 -11.61 9.94
C SER A 116 -3.33 -10.66 10.05
N THR A 117 -3.25 -9.86 11.11
CA THR A 117 -2.24 -8.78 11.25
C THR A 117 -0.79 -9.25 11.45
N GLY A 118 -0.55 -10.53 11.74
CA GLY A 118 0.80 -11.04 12.01
C GLY A 118 1.66 -11.35 10.77
N LEU A 119 1.03 -11.48 9.59
CA LEU A 119 1.72 -11.87 8.35
C LEU A 119 2.09 -10.68 7.45
N TYR A 120 1.58 -9.48 7.73
CA TYR A 120 1.68 -8.33 6.84
C TYR A 120 2.20 -7.12 7.60
N ASP A 121 3.13 -6.39 7.00
CA ASP A 121 3.55 -5.11 7.56
C ASP A 121 2.42 -4.06 7.47
N ASN A 122 2.51 -3.01 8.29
CA ASN A 122 1.51 -1.96 8.33
C ASN A 122 1.32 -1.24 6.97
N GLY A 123 2.37 -1.15 6.16
CA GLY A 123 2.29 -0.52 4.84
C GLY A 123 1.48 -1.35 3.86
N VAL A 124 1.65 -2.67 3.86
CA VAL A 124 0.83 -3.61 3.09
C VAL A 124 -0.62 -3.56 3.56
N ILE A 125 -0.88 -3.55 4.86
CA ILE A 125 -2.24 -3.45 5.41
C ILE A 125 -2.92 -2.16 4.95
N ASP A 126 -2.23 -1.03 5.04
CA ASP A 126 -2.78 0.27 4.64
C ASP A 126 -3.00 0.37 3.13
N TYR A 127 -2.11 -0.22 2.32
CA TYR A 127 -2.33 -0.32 0.88
C TYR A 127 -3.54 -1.20 0.54
N LEU A 128 -3.68 -2.38 1.16
CA LEU A 128 -4.80 -3.30 0.91
C LEU A 128 -6.17 -2.69 1.20
N LYS A 129 -6.27 -1.78 2.18
CA LYS A 129 -7.50 -1.01 2.44
C LYS A 129 -7.88 -0.09 1.28
N THR A 130 -6.94 0.25 0.40
CA THR A 130 -7.19 1.10 -0.78
C THR A 130 -7.54 0.31 -2.03
N VAL A 131 -7.20 -0.98 -2.08
CA VAL A 131 -7.55 -1.85 -3.19
C VAL A 131 -9.06 -2.07 -3.16
N LYS A 132 -9.73 -1.88 -4.31
CA LYS A 132 -11.17 -2.17 -4.42
C LYS A 132 -11.38 -3.67 -4.23
N VAL A 133 -12.06 -4.01 -3.13
CA VAL A 133 -12.39 -5.40 -2.82
C VAL A 133 -13.73 -5.77 -3.47
N CYS A 134 -14.68 -4.85 -3.68
CA CYS A 134 -15.97 -5.16 -4.30
C CYS A 134 -16.27 -4.13 -5.40
N ASP A 135 -16.96 -4.54 -6.47
CA ASP A 135 -17.41 -3.63 -7.53
C ASP A 135 -18.44 -2.62 -7.01
N ASP A 136 -19.15 -2.96 -5.92
CA ASP A 136 -20.06 -2.07 -5.19
C ASP A 136 -19.49 -1.67 -3.81
N GLU A 137 -19.65 -0.39 -3.47
CA GLU A 137 -18.89 0.40 -2.49
C GLU A 137 -18.87 -0.01 -1.00
N ILE A 138 -19.16 -1.26 -0.61
CA ILE A 138 -19.22 -1.63 0.82
C ILE A 138 -18.55 -2.98 1.09
N VAL A 139 -17.42 -2.95 1.81
CA VAL A 139 -16.60 -4.11 2.24
C VAL A 139 -17.40 -5.13 3.07
N SER A 140 -18.51 -4.73 3.70
CA SER A 140 -19.35 -5.60 4.50
C SER A 140 -20.25 -6.55 3.70
N THR A 141 -20.31 -6.43 2.37
CA THR A 141 -21.13 -7.28 1.48
C THR A 141 -20.33 -8.17 0.53
N CYS A 142 -18.99 -8.10 0.52
CA CYS A 142 -18.18 -9.07 -0.22
C CYS A 142 -18.21 -10.43 0.49
N ASN A 143 -18.95 -11.38 -0.09
CA ASN A 143 -18.96 -12.79 0.32
C ASN A 143 -18.00 -13.65 -0.51
N GLU A 144 -17.29 -13.07 -1.49
CA GLU A 144 -16.31 -13.78 -2.29
C GLU A 144 -14.89 -13.62 -1.73
N LYS A 145 -14.14 -14.73 -1.72
CA LYS A 145 -12.71 -14.71 -1.43
C LYS A 145 -11.99 -14.08 -2.60
N ILE A 146 -11.40 -12.91 -2.37
CA ILE A 146 -10.72 -12.18 -3.45
C ILE A 146 -9.23 -12.27 -3.25
N ARG A 147 -8.60 -12.83 -4.28
CA ARG A 147 -7.19 -13.15 -4.28
C ARG A 147 -6.43 -12.09 -5.05
N TYR A 148 -5.33 -11.65 -4.47
CA TYR A 148 -4.44 -10.67 -5.08
C TYR A 148 -3.01 -11.19 -5.04
N LEU A 149 -2.29 -10.99 -6.14
CA LEU A 149 -0.84 -10.98 -6.13
C LEU A 149 -0.40 -9.56 -5.80
N LEU A 150 0.36 -9.40 -4.72
CA LEU A 150 0.86 -8.13 -4.23
C LEU A 150 2.36 -8.04 -4.43
N GLY A 151 2.87 -6.87 -4.78
CA GLY A 151 4.30 -6.56 -4.83
C GLY A 151 4.63 -5.33 -4.02
N VAL A 152 5.74 -5.40 -3.29
CA VAL A 152 6.34 -4.25 -2.60
C VAL A 152 7.66 -3.92 -3.27
N PHE A 153 7.83 -2.67 -3.66
CA PHE A 153 9.00 -2.17 -4.37
C PHE A 153 9.66 -1.05 -3.57
N TYR A 154 10.97 -0.91 -3.69
CA TYR A 154 11.72 0.13 -3.00
C TYR A 154 12.57 0.95 -3.97
N ARG A 155 12.18 2.21 -4.18
CA ARG A 155 12.85 3.14 -5.11
C ARG A 155 12.95 4.52 -4.48
N ASP A 156 14.05 5.23 -4.68
CA ASP A 156 14.23 6.60 -4.19
C ASP A 156 13.92 6.78 -2.69
N LYS A 157 14.35 5.80 -1.89
CA LYS A 157 14.10 5.72 -0.44
C LYS A 157 12.62 5.63 -0.03
N LYS A 158 11.74 5.17 -0.93
CA LYS A 158 10.30 5.04 -0.70
C LYS A 158 9.79 3.67 -1.10
N TYR A 159 8.77 3.21 -0.38
CA TYR A 159 8.03 2.01 -0.72
C TYR A 159 6.90 2.33 -1.70
N TYR A 160 6.74 1.45 -2.67
CA TYR A 160 5.66 1.44 -3.65
C TYR A 160 4.98 0.09 -3.59
N TYR A 161 3.68 0.09 -3.84
CA TYR A 161 2.86 -1.10 -3.72
C TYR A 161 2.07 -1.28 -5.00
N ALA A 162 1.98 -2.50 -5.48
CA ALA A 162 1.10 -2.82 -6.59
C ALA A 162 0.37 -4.12 -6.30
N SER A 163 -0.80 -4.28 -6.89
CA SER A 163 -1.60 -5.47 -6.78
C SER A 163 -2.20 -5.85 -8.12
N LEU A 164 -2.36 -7.15 -8.31
CA LEU A 164 -3.03 -7.74 -9.45
C LEU A 164 -4.07 -8.71 -8.91
N ARG A 165 -5.34 -8.48 -9.25
CA ARG A 165 -6.40 -9.45 -8.94
C ARG A 165 -6.11 -10.73 -9.71
N ILE A 166 -6.06 -11.85 -8.99
CA ILE A 166 -5.83 -13.17 -9.56
C ILE A 166 -7.04 -14.06 -9.20
N GLY A 167 -7.52 -14.83 -10.17
CA GLY A 167 -8.75 -15.61 -10.05
C GLY A 167 -9.02 -16.33 -11.35
#